data_AF-A0A7J7K8K4-F1
#
_entry.id   AF-A0A7J7K8K4-F1
#
_cell.length_a   1.000
_cell.length_b   1.000
_cell.length_c   1.000
_cell.angle_alpha   90.00
_cell.angle_beta   90.00
_cell.angle_gamma   90.00
#
_symmetry.space_group_name_H-M   'P 1'
#
loop_
_entity.id
_entity.type
_entity.pdbx_description
1 polymer ?
#
loop_
_entity_poly.entity_id
_entity_poly.type
_entity_poly.pdbx_seq_one_letter_code
_entity_poly.pdbx_strand_id
1 'polypeptide(L)'
;MNYTTLPTFNFAGNIFAGFEPHRNPASKWYLSKKEYKYDTFPPWLQGMTYFLSPRLAKEIYNLSFTTPYIFTDDVYVGIVADRVDQLKRYNLNKFYSFPKPSPKQELINWNRKASVFYHTSSNKEWFTFWWTSCDLVTCTQSAKI
;
A
#
# COMPACT_ATOMS: atom_id res chain seq x y z
N MET A 1 -26.86 -11.37 18.98
CA MET A 1 -25.50 -10.81 18.91
C MET A 1 -25.63 -9.37 18.47
N ASN A 2 -25.35 -8.42 19.36
CA ASN A 2 -25.32 -7.01 18.99
C ASN A 2 -24.05 -6.79 18.15
N TYR A 3 -24.21 -6.36 16.89
CA TYR A 3 -23.12 -5.89 16.05
C TYR A 3 -22.62 -4.56 16.61
N THR A 4 -21.94 -4.59 17.76
CA THR A 4 -21.12 -3.47 18.23
C THR A 4 -20.15 -3.14 17.10
N THR A 5 -20.31 -1.92 16.58
CA THR A 5 -19.66 -1.38 15.39
C THR A 5 -18.19 -1.76 15.36
N LEU A 6 -17.81 -2.63 14.41
CA LEU A 6 -16.41 -2.81 14.04
C LEU A 6 -15.80 -1.41 13.82
N PRO A 7 -14.55 -1.15 14.23
CA PRO A 7 -13.91 0.12 13.94
C PRO A 7 -14.05 0.37 12.44
N THR A 8 -14.81 1.39 12.06
CA THR A 8 -15.07 1.74 10.66
C THR A 8 -13.82 2.38 10.11
N PHE A 9 -12.76 1.61 9.92
CA PHE A 9 -11.67 2.04 9.05
C PHE A 9 -12.25 2.16 7.65
N ASN A 10 -12.07 3.32 7.04
CA ASN A 10 -12.44 3.51 5.64
C ASN A 10 -11.22 3.54 4.73
N PHE A 11 -10.01 3.68 5.28
CA PHE A 11 -8.75 3.61 4.53
C PHE A 11 -7.63 2.96 5.39
N ALA A 12 -7.00 1.87 4.95
CA ALA A 12 -5.99 1.14 5.74
C ALA A 12 -4.83 0.62 4.88
N GLY A 13 -3.59 0.76 5.35
CA GLY A 13 -2.40 0.32 4.61
C GLY A 13 -1.11 0.97 5.10
N ASN A 14 -0.10 1.02 4.23
CA ASN A 14 1.21 1.61 4.56
C ASN A 14 1.17 3.13 4.41
N ILE A 15 1.06 3.85 5.52
CA ILE A 15 0.91 5.31 5.54
C ILE A 15 2.27 5.97 5.37
N PHE A 16 2.35 6.85 4.38
CA PHE A 16 3.46 7.77 4.12
C PHE A 16 2.99 9.19 4.43
N ALA A 17 3.85 9.99 5.06
CA ALA A 17 3.55 11.37 5.43
C ALA A 17 4.85 12.21 5.46
N GLY A 18 4.72 13.52 5.23
CA GLY A 18 5.85 14.46 5.31
C GLY A 18 6.81 14.44 4.12
N PHE A 19 6.41 13.84 2.99
CA PHE A 19 7.23 13.85 1.78
C PHE A 19 6.91 15.05 0.89
N GLU A 20 7.94 15.55 0.24
CA GLU A 20 7.86 16.65 -0.71
C GLU A 20 7.83 16.12 -2.17
N PRO A 21 7.14 16.79 -3.09
CA PRO A 21 7.19 16.45 -4.51
C PRO A 21 8.60 16.62 -5.06
N HIS A 22 9.05 15.66 -5.87
CA HIS A 22 10.35 15.79 -6.53
C HIS A 22 10.31 16.93 -7.55
N ARG A 23 11.07 18.00 -7.30
CA ARG A 23 11.13 19.18 -8.18
C ARG A 23 12.28 19.15 -9.19
N ASN A 24 13.07 18.07 -9.20
CA ASN A 24 14.13 17.87 -10.18
C ASN A 24 13.55 17.21 -11.45
N PRO A 25 13.60 17.85 -12.65
CA PRO A 25 13.11 17.28 -13.90
C PRO A 25 13.75 15.94 -14.31
N ALA A 26 14.93 15.62 -13.79
CA ALA A 26 15.59 14.32 -14.05
C ALA A 26 15.01 13.17 -13.21
N SER A 27 14.17 13.45 -12.21
CA SER A 27 13.53 12.41 -11.41
C SER A 27 12.41 11.76 -12.21
N LYS A 28 12.33 10.42 -12.20
CA LYS A 28 11.15 9.69 -12.71
C LYS A 28 9.87 10.08 -11.96
N TRP A 29 10.02 10.65 -10.77
CA TRP A 29 8.92 11.11 -9.93
C TRP A 29 8.69 12.63 -10.02
N TYR A 30 9.26 13.30 -11.03
CA TYR A 30 9.20 14.74 -11.16
C TYR A 30 7.76 15.25 -11.22
N LEU A 31 7.48 16.29 -10.42
CA LEU A 31 6.20 16.98 -10.43
C LEU A 31 6.47 18.49 -10.39
N SER A 32 6.00 19.23 -11.39
CA SER A 32 6.21 20.67 -11.46
C SER A 32 5.32 21.44 -10.46
N LYS A 33 5.69 22.68 -10.14
CA LYS A 33 4.84 23.58 -9.33
C LYS A 33 3.51 23.91 -10.00
N LYS A 34 3.43 23.80 -11.33
CA LYS A 34 2.20 23.99 -12.10
C LYS A 34 1.24 22.82 -11.91
N GLU A 35 1.74 21.59 -11.91
CA GLU A 35 0.93 20.38 -11.69
C GLU A 35 0.53 20.22 -10.22
N TYR A 36 1.43 20.55 -9.29
CA TYR A 36 1.15 20.51 -7.86
C TYR A 36 1.84 21.67 -7.14
N LYS A 37 1.05 22.65 -6.72
CA LYS A 37 1.53 23.92 -6.15
C LYS A 37 2.13 23.80 -4.75
N TYR A 38 1.63 22.86 -3.94
CA TYR A 38 2.01 22.73 -2.53
C TYR A 38 3.40 22.10 -2.36
N ASP A 39 4.06 22.40 -1.24
CA ASP A 39 5.42 21.91 -0.95
C ASP A 39 5.46 20.51 -0.38
N THR A 40 4.36 20.03 0.20
CA THR A 40 4.28 18.72 0.85
C THR A 40 3.01 18.02 0.41
N PHE A 41 3.08 16.70 0.20
CA PHE A 41 1.88 15.89 -0.02
C PHE A 41 1.09 15.69 1.28
N PRO A 42 -0.26 15.60 1.22
CA PRO A 42 -1.02 15.08 2.34
C PRO A 42 -0.65 13.61 2.60
N PRO A 43 -0.93 13.05 3.80
CA PRO A 43 -0.68 11.64 4.06
C PRO A 43 -1.40 10.74 3.05
N TRP A 44 -0.68 9.78 2.48
CA TRP A 44 -1.24 8.82 1.53
C TRP A 44 -0.88 7.39 1.93
N LEU A 45 -1.54 6.42 1.29
CA LEU A 45 -1.22 5.02 1.45
C LEU A 45 -0.44 4.55 0.23
N GLN A 46 0.70 3.93 0.47
CA GLN A 46 1.61 3.49 -0.59
C GLN A 46 0.94 2.47 -1.54
N GLY A 47 1.18 2.62 -2.84
CA GLY A 47 0.54 1.87 -3.93
C GLY A 47 0.81 0.37 -4.02
N MET A 48 1.56 -0.21 -3.09
CA MET A 48 1.80 -1.65 -3.06
C MET A 48 0.51 -2.43 -2.78
N THR A 49 -0.22 -2.03 -1.74
CA THR A 49 -1.56 -2.54 -1.40
C THR A 49 -2.16 -1.58 -0.39
N TYR A 50 -3.46 -1.33 -0.47
CA TYR A 50 -4.23 -0.69 0.59
C TYR A 50 -5.68 -1.14 0.52
N PHE A 51 -6.41 -0.98 1.62
CA PHE A 51 -7.81 -1.34 1.76
C PHE A 51 -8.62 -0.07 1.93
N LEU A 52 -9.78 -0.03 1.28
CA LEU A 52 -10.75 1.04 1.47
C LEU A 52 -12.16 0.50 1.53
N SER A 53 -13.03 1.21 2.25
CA SER A 53 -14.45 0.85 2.28
C SER A 53 -15.12 1.19 0.92
N PRO A 54 -16.17 0.46 0.52
CA PRO A 54 -16.91 0.78 -0.70
C PRO A 54 -17.45 2.22 -0.72
N ARG A 55 -17.84 2.76 0.44
CA ARG A 55 -18.25 4.15 0.58
C ARG A 55 -17.11 5.11 0.21
N LEU A 56 -15.93 4.91 0.80
CA LEU A 56 -14.77 5.76 0.49
C LEU A 56 -14.39 5.65 -0.98
N ALA A 57 -14.45 4.45 -1.57
CA ALA A 57 -14.16 4.26 -2.99
C ALA A 57 -15.06 5.12 -3.88
N LYS A 58 -16.36 5.18 -3.58
CA LYS A 58 -17.33 6.03 -4.28
C LYS A 58 -17.05 7.52 -4.09
N GLU A 59 -16.70 7.94 -2.87
CA GLU A 59 -16.37 9.33 -2.57
C GLU A 59 -15.09 9.78 -3.31
N ILE A 60 -14.04 8.96 -3.28
CA ILE A 60 -12.80 9.19 -4.04
C ILE A 60 -13.08 9.27 -5.53
N TYR A 61 -13.87 8.33 -6.08
CA TYR A 61 -14.25 8.34 -7.48
C TYR A 61 -14.93 9.66 -7.87
N ASN A 62 -15.93 10.11 -7.11
CA ASN A 62 -16.63 11.36 -7.40
C ASN A 62 -15.72 12.59 -7.27
N LEU A 63 -14.87 12.64 -6.26
CA LEU A 63 -13.96 13.76 -6.02
C LEU A 63 -12.81 13.82 -7.04
N SER A 64 -12.44 12.69 -7.65
CA SER A 64 -11.38 12.61 -8.66
C SER A 64 -11.65 13.54 -9.86
N PHE A 65 -12.91 13.64 -10.30
CA PHE A 65 -13.31 14.49 -11.43
C PHE A 65 -13.07 15.99 -11.21
N THR A 66 -12.95 16.42 -9.95
CA THR A 66 -12.68 17.82 -9.58
C THR A 66 -11.29 17.99 -8.95
N THR A 67 -10.46 16.95 -8.96
CA THR A 67 -9.09 16.99 -8.43
C THR A 67 -8.11 17.04 -9.60
N PRO A 68 -7.24 18.06 -9.70
CA PRO A 68 -6.19 18.08 -10.71
C PRO A 68 -5.37 16.78 -10.69
N TYR A 69 -5.26 16.15 -11.84
CA TYR A 69 -4.54 14.89 -12.01
C TYR A 69 -3.04 15.08 -11.76
N ILE A 70 -2.42 14.10 -11.10
CA ILE A 70 -0.96 13.90 -11.06
C ILE A 70 -0.67 12.45 -11.45
N PHE A 71 0.50 12.21 -12.05
CA PHE A 71 0.82 10.89 -12.60
C PHE A 71 1.07 9.81 -11.53
N THR A 72 1.42 10.22 -10.30
CA THR A 72 1.67 9.29 -9.19
C THR A 72 0.34 8.85 -8.57
N ASP A 73 -0.07 7.63 -8.87
CA ASP A 73 -1.41 7.10 -8.58
C ASP A 73 -1.73 7.00 -7.08
N ASP A 74 -0.83 6.46 -6.28
CA ASP A 74 -1.01 6.30 -4.84
C ASP A 74 -1.05 7.64 -4.09
N VAL A 75 -0.18 8.59 -4.49
CA VAL A 75 -0.21 9.97 -4.02
C VAL A 75 -1.49 10.68 -4.49
N TYR A 76 -1.92 10.49 -5.74
CA TYR A 76 -3.15 11.08 -6.26
C TYR A 76 -4.37 10.60 -5.47
N VAL A 77 -4.50 9.30 -5.22
CA VAL A 77 -5.56 8.74 -4.38
C VAL A 77 -5.49 9.33 -2.97
N GLY A 78 -4.30 9.50 -2.40
CA GLY A 78 -4.10 10.18 -1.12
C GLY A 78 -4.61 11.63 -1.10
N ILE A 79 -4.30 12.41 -2.15
CA ILE A 79 -4.77 13.79 -2.32
C ILE A 79 -6.30 13.84 -2.44
N VAL A 80 -6.89 12.96 -3.24
CA VAL A 80 -8.35 12.90 -3.41
C VAL A 80 -9.04 12.48 -2.11
N ALA A 81 -8.50 11.47 -1.43
CA ALA A 81 -9.03 10.98 -0.16
C ALA A 81 -8.99 12.06 0.93
N ASP A 82 -7.96 12.91 0.96
CA ASP A 82 -7.83 13.98 1.95
C ASP A 82 -8.97 15.02 1.89
N ARG A 83 -9.71 15.05 0.78
CA ARG A 83 -10.92 15.89 0.61
C ARG A 83 -12.20 15.25 1.17
N VAL A 84 -12.13 14.00 1.67
CA VAL A 84 -13.28 13.26 2.18
C VAL A 84 -13.49 13.58 3.66
N ASP A 85 -14.72 13.97 4.01
CA ASP A 85 -15.10 14.19 5.39
C ASP A 85 -15.01 12.90 6.22
N GLN A 86 -14.53 13.03 7.47
CA GLN A 86 -14.40 11.92 8.41
C GLN A 86 -13.50 10.77 7.91
N LEU A 87 -12.53 11.07 7.04
CA LEU A 87 -11.51 10.10 6.65
C LEU A 87 -10.75 9.59 7.88
N LYS A 88 -10.61 8.25 8.00
CA LYS A 88 -9.81 7.59 9.04
C LYS A 88 -8.82 6.65 8.39
N ARG A 89 -7.54 7.02 8.48
CA ARG A 89 -6.42 6.19 8.01
C ARG A 89 -5.99 5.24 9.13
N TYR A 90 -5.93 3.96 8.83
CA TYR A 90 -5.46 2.91 9.74
C TYR A 90 -4.07 2.44 9.33
N ASN A 91 -3.11 2.57 10.24
CA ASN A 91 -1.71 2.26 9.99
C ASN A 91 -1.51 0.74 10.03
N LEU A 92 -1.11 0.19 8.88
CA LEU A 92 -0.73 -1.21 8.72
C LEU A 92 0.77 -1.36 8.42
N ASN A 93 1.60 -0.33 8.61
CA ASN A 93 3.01 -0.29 8.19
C ASN A 93 3.82 -1.52 8.69
N LYS A 94 3.52 -2.02 9.90
CA LYS A 94 4.17 -3.23 10.45
C LYS A 94 3.94 -4.51 9.64
N PHE A 95 2.91 -4.53 8.80
CA PHE A 95 2.53 -5.64 7.93
C PHE A 95 3.17 -5.54 6.53
N TYR A 96 3.87 -4.44 6.22
CA TYR A 96 4.57 -4.25 4.94
C TYR A 96 6.04 -4.59 5.10
N SER A 97 6.61 -5.25 4.10
CA SER A 97 8.03 -5.55 4.07
C SER A 97 8.57 -5.31 2.67
N PHE A 98 9.65 -4.53 2.62
CA PHE A 98 10.46 -4.34 1.43
C PHE A 98 11.65 -5.29 1.52
N PRO A 99 11.84 -6.19 0.55
CA PRO A 99 12.98 -7.10 0.58
C PRO A 99 14.31 -6.37 0.68
N LYS A 100 15.21 -6.92 1.48
CA LYS A 100 16.65 -6.92 1.19
C LYS A 100 16.98 -8.21 0.41
N PRO A 101 18.09 -8.26 -0.35
CA PRO A 101 18.30 -9.27 -1.40
C PRO A 101 18.60 -10.70 -0.88
N SER A 102 17.64 -11.35 -0.20
CA SER A 102 17.62 -12.81 -0.01
C SER A 102 16.20 -13.34 0.32
N PRO A 103 15.46 -13.88 -0.67
CA PRO A 103 14.10 -14.39 -0.48
C PRO A 103 13.96 -15.51 0.57
N LYS A 104 14.97 -16.39 0.69
CA LYS A 104 14.93 -17.54 1.61
C LYS A 104 15.03 -17.15 3.10
N GLN A 105 15.84 -16.15 3.42
CA GLN A 105 15.99 -15.68 4.80
C GLN A 105 14.74 -14.91 5.24
N GLU A 106 14.11 -14.18 4.33
CA GLU A 106 12.89 -13.43 4.61
C GLU A 106 11.67 -14.34 4.77
N LEU A 107 11.59 -15.46 4.04
CA LEU A 107 10.58 -16.50 4.24
C LEU A 107 10.65 -17.16 5.62
N ILE A 108 11.85 -17.46 6.13
CA ILE A 108 12.04 -17.98 7.49
C ILE A 108 11.63 -16.93 8.53
N ASN A 109 11.91 -15.66 8.26
CA ASN A 109 11.53 -14.55 9.12
C ASN A 109 10.03 -14.23 9.04
N TRP A 110 9.36 -14.53 7.93
CA TRP A 110 7.92 -14.34 7.70
C TRP A 110 7.08 -15.21 8.66
N ASN A 111 7.49 -16.46 8.93
CA ASN A 111 6.84 -17.27 9.97
C ASN A 111 6.96 -16.68 11.39
N ARG A 112 7.86 -15.70 11.61
CA ARG A 112 8.09 -15.05 12.90
C ARG A 112 7.61 -13.59 12.94
N LYS A 113 7.46 -12.94 11.79
CA LYS A 113 6.98 -11.57 11.64
C LYS A 113 5.65 -11.63 10.91
N ALA A 114 4.60 -11.06 11.48
CA ALA A 114 3.29 -10.98 10.87
C ALA A 114 3.24 -10.07 9.60
N SER A 115 4.28 -10.01 8.77
CA SER A 115 4.28 -9.28 7.50
C SER A 115 3.31 -9.96 6.53
N VAL A 116 2.41 -9.21 5.91
CA VAL A 116 1.39 -9.75 4.99
C VAL A 116 1.62 -9.29 3.55
N PHE A 117 2.19 -8.10 3.36
CA PHE A 117 2.42 -7.54 2.03
C PHE A 117 3.91 -7.52 1.72
N TYR A 118 4.30 -8.22 0.64
CA TYR A 118 5.68 -8.38 0.22
C TYR A 118 5.90 -7.98 -1.25
N HIS A 119 6.86 -7.08 -1.50
CA HIS A 119 7.12 -6.55 -2.84
C HIS A 119 8.21 -7.38 -3.52
N THR A 120 7.86 -8.24 -4.46
CA THR A 120 8.84 -9.05 -5.18
C THR A 120 9.49 -8.27 -6.33
N SER A 121 10.73 -8.62 -6.67
CA SER A 121 11.45 -8.03 -7.81
C SER A 121 11.26 -8.81 -9.11
N SER A 122 10.74 -10.05 -9.02
CA SER A 122 10.51 -10.92 -10.17
C SER A 122 9.36 -11.91 -9.95
N ASN A 123 8.82 -12.45 -11.06
CA ASN A 123 7.85 -13.55 -11.01
C ASN A 123 8.44 -14.80 -10.34
N LYS A 124 9.73 -15.08 -10.54
CA LYS A 124 10.40 -16.23 -9.92
C LYS A 124 10.37 -16.14 -8.39
N GLU A 125 10.63 -14.96 -7.83
CA GLU A 125 10.52 -14.72 -6.39
C GLU A 125 9.09 -14.88 -5.90
N TRP A 126 8.12 -14.35 -6.65
CA TRP A 126 6.69 -14.49 -6.33
C TRP A 126 6.25 -15.96 -6.29
N PHE A 127 6.58 -16.75 -7.31
CA PHE A 127 6.26 -18.18 -7.35
C PHE A 127 6.94 -18.96 -6.21
N THR A 128 8.20 -18.63 -5.93
CA THR A 128 8.94 -19.24 -4.81
C THR A 128 8.26 -18.93 -3.48
N PHE A 129 7.84 -17.68 -3.27
CA PHE A 129 7.15 -17.24 -2.07
C PHE A 129 5.79 -17.94 -1.93
N TRP A 130 4.99 -17.95 -3.01
CA TRP A 130 3.69 -18.60 -3.05
C TRP A 130 3.79 -20.08 -2.69
N TRP A 131 4.66 -20.83 -3.37
CA TRP A 131 4.79 -22.27 -3.14
C TRP A 131 5.30 -22.60 -1.73
N THR A 132 6.32 -21.87 -1.26
CA THR A 132 6.84 -22.03 0.11
C THR A 132 5.76 -21.74 1.15
N SER A 133 4.93 -20.71 0.92
CA SER A 133 3.81 -20.37 1.81
C SER A 133 2.73 -21.44 1.81
N CYS A 134 2.41 -22.02 0.65
CA CYS A 134 1.52 -23.17 0.55
C CYS A 134 2.03 -24.34 1.38
N ASP A 135 3.29 -24.75 1.20
CA ASP A 135 3.90 -25.87 1.95
C ASP A 135 3.84 -25.66 3.47
N LEU A 136 4.04 -24.41 3.92
CA LEU A 136 3.98 -24.03 5.33
C LEU A 136 2.55 -24.05 5.90
N VAL A 137 1.54 -23.62 5.13
CA VAL A 137 0.15 -23.52 5.57
C VAL A 137 -0.57 -24.87 5.50
N THR A 138 -0.33 -25.64 4.44
CA THR A 138 -0.99 -26.93 4.23
C THR A 138 -0.35 -28.06 5.03
N CYS A 139 0.87 -27.83 5.57
CA CYS A 139 1.66 -28.86 6.25
C CYS A 139 1.76 -30.17 5.44
N THR A 140 1.69 -30.09 4.10
CA THR A 140 1.80 -31.26 3.24
C THR A 140 3.27 -31.62 3.11
N GLN A 141 3.75 -32.55 3.94
CA GLN A 141 4.91 -33.36 3.56
C GLN A 141 4.54 -34.15 2.30
N SER A 142 4.86 -33.66 1.11
CA SER A 142 4.86 -34.39 -0.18
C SER A 142 5.45 -33.44 -1.23
N ALA A 143 6.53 -33.69 -1.96
CA ALA A 143 7.21 -34.92 -2.28
C ALA A 143 8.69 -34.63 -2.57
N LYS A 144 9.50 -35.68 -2.37
CA LYS A 144 10.90 -35.82 -2.75
C LYS A 144 11.18 -35.26 -4.16
N ILE A 145 12.33 -34.58 -4.28
CA ILE A 145 13.16 -34.66 -5.50
C ILE A 145 14.29 -35.62 -5.17
#